data_AF-A0A9Q5ZF43-F1
#
_entry.id   AF-A0A9Q5ZF43-F1
#
_cell.length_a   1.000
_cell.length_b   1.000
_cell.length_c   1.000
_cell.angle_alpha   90.00
_cell.angle_beta   90.00
_cell.angle_gamma   90.00
#
_symmetry.space_group_name_H-M   'P 1'
#
loop_
_entity.id
_entity.type
_entity.pdbx_description
1 polymer ?
#
loop_
_entity_poly.entity_id
_entity_poly.type
_entity_poly.pdbx_seq_one_letter_code
_entity_poly.pdbx_strand_id
1 'polypeptide(L)'
;MSYSAIASIPSLVQQAQVLAAKLQFSESSLPEVGRLLQILTNQIAQGQIAEIGTGCGFGAAWIVSALHPDSTFITIESNGDRATVVQQLFADNSNVRVLQGDWHDLLDYAPFDLLFADGGNAKVVEPQILINALKVGGLIILDDLTPEEYWPPEWQGRIDPVREFWLKDPHIIATEIRVTATHAVILATRIY
;
A
#
# COMPACT_ATOMS: atom_id res chain seq x y z
N MET A 1 14.99 8.85 -25.56
CA MET A 1 14.24 7.58 -25.41
C MET A 1 13.43 7.68 -24.14
N SER A 2 12.09 7.65 -24.24
CA SER A 2 11.24 7.68 -23.05
C SER A 2 11.16 6.26 -22.49
N TYR A 3 11.56 6.07 -21.24
CA TYR A 3 11.44 4.78 -20.52
C TYR A 3 9.97 4.36 -20.28
N SER A 4 9.00 5.19 -20.71
CA SER A 4 7.55 4.94 -20.58
C SER A 4 7.05 3.67 -21.29
N ALA A 5 7.87 3.00 -22.09
CA ALA A 5 7.48 1.85 -22.90
C ALA A 5 7.92 0.47 -22.37
N ILE A 6 8.55 0.36 -21.19
CA ILE A 6 9.25 -0.88 -20.80
C ILE A 6 8.84 -1.39 -19.41
N ALA A 7 7.61 -1.87 -19.29
CA ALA A 7 7.20 -2.94 -18.36
C ALA A 7 5.78 -3.38 -18.73
N SER A 8 5.55 -4.68 -18.95
CA SER A 8 4.20 -5.19 -19.16
C SER A 8 3.40 -5.04 -17.87
N ILE A 9 2.27 -4.30 -17.92
CA ILE A 9 1.32 -4.21 -16.81
C ILE A 9 0.67 -5.60 -16.62
N PRO A 10 0.68 -6.18 -15.41
CA PRO A 10 0.05 -7.48 -15.16
C PRO A 10 -1.44 -7.51 -15.55
N SER A 11 -1.96 -8.66 -15.99
CA SER A 11 -3.36 -8.80 -16.40
C SER A 11 -4.34 -8.42 -15.27
N LEU A 12 -4.03 -8.80 -14.03
CA LEU A 12 -4.83 -8.48 -12.86
C LEU A 12 -4.91 -6.97 -12.60
N VAL A 13 -3.80 -6.27 -12.82
CA VAL A 13 -3.74 -4.79 -12.71
C VAL A 13 -4.60 -4.15 -13.81
N GLN A 14 -4.56 -4.66 -15.04
CA GLN A 14 -5.43 -4.17 -16.11
C GLN A 14 -6.92 -4.38 -15.79
N GLN A 15 -7.28 -5.51 -15.18
CA GLN A 15 -8.65 -5.77 -14.73
C GLN A 15 -9.07 -4.78 -13.63
N ALA A 16 -8.20 -4.51 -12.65
CA ALA A 16 -8.44 -3.50 -11.62
C ALA A 16 -8.61 -2.09 -12.21
N GLN A 17 -7.85 -1.72 -13.26
CA GLN A 17 -8.03 -0.43 -13.98
C GLN A 17 -9.41 -0.32 -14.63
N VAL A 18 -9.86 -1.38 -15.29
CA VAL A 18 -11.20 -1.43 -15.90
C VAL A 18 -12.27 -1.30 -14.82
N LEU A 19 -12.09 -1.96 -13.68
CA LEU A 19 -13.00 -1.86 -12.54
C LEU A 19 -13.04 -0.44 -11.96
N ALA A 20 -11.89 0.18 -11.72
CA ALA A 20 -11.79 1.56 -11.24
C ALA A 20 -12.49 2.54 -12.20
N ALA A 21 -12.26 2.41 -13.51
CA ALA A 21 -12.92 3.23 -14.52
C ALA A 21 -14.44 3.05 -14.52
N LYS A 22 -14.93 1.81 -14.40
CA LYS A 22 -16.37 1.50 -14.33
C LYS A 22 -17.02 2.13 -13.09
N LEU A 23 -16.29 2.18 -11.98
CA LEU A 23 -16.76 2.75 -10.71
C LEU A 23 -16.44 4.25 -10.57
N GLN A 24 -15.83 4.86 -11.59
CA GLN A 24 -15.38 6.26 -11.58
C GLN A 24 -14.48 6.58 -10.37
N PHE A 25 -13.67 5.60 -9.96
CA PHE A 25 -12.73 5.73 -8.85
C PHE A 25 -11.40 6.31 -9.35
N SER A 26 -10.97 7.42 -8.72
CA SER A 26 -9.78 8.18 -9.12
C SER A 26 -8.64 8.15 -8.10
N GLU A 27 -8.83 7.51 -6.94
CA GLU A 27 -7.87 7.47 -5.83
C GLU A 27 -7.03 6.19 -5.87
N SER A 28 -6.58 5.77 -7.07
CA SER A 28 -5.69 4.61 -7.21
C SER A 28 -4.23 5.05 -7.19
N SER A 29 -3.37 4.27 -6.54
CA SER A 29 -1.92 4.49 -6.54
C SER A 29 -1.33 4.55 -7.96
N LEU A 30 -0.20 5.22 -8.11
CA LEU A 30 0.48 5.32 -9.40
C LEU A 30 1.10 3.97 -9.83
N PRO A 31 1.22 3.69 -11.16
CA PRO A 31 1.92 2.50 -11.65
C PRO A 31 3.37 2.38 -11.18
N GLU A 32 4.04 3.48 -10.87
CA GLU A 32 5.38 3.52 -10.30
C GLU A 32 5.40 2.94 -8.87
N VAL A 33 4.39 3.25 -8.05
CA VAL A 33 4.21 2.64 -6.72
C VAL A 33 3.89 1.16 -6.87
N GLY A 34 3.00 0.80 -7.80
CA GLY A 34 2.66 -0.60 -8.09
C GLY A 34 3.88 -1.46 -8.45
N ARG A 35 4.81 -0.94 -9.25
CA ARG A 35 6.06 -1.63 -9.59
C ARG A 35 6.99 -1.78 -8.38
N LEU A 36 7.07 -0.76 -7.52
CA LEU A 36 7.80 -0.85 -6.26
C LEU A 36 7.19 -1.94 -5.35
N LEU A 37 5.86 -1.98 -5.22
CA LEU A 37 5.15 -3.00 -4.45
C LEU A 37 5.45 -4.41 -4.94
N GLN A 38 5.52 -4.62 -6.26
CA GLN A 38 5.90 -5.93 -6.82
C GLN A 38 7.30 -6.36 -6.40
N ILE A 39 8.28 -5.46 -6.50
CA ILE A 39 9.68 -5.77 -6.16
C ILE A 39 9.76 -6.21 -4.70
N LEU A 40 9.13 -5.45 -3.80
CA LEU A 40 9.19 -5.67 -2.36
C LEU A 40 8.40 -6.91 -1.95
N THR A 41 7.20 -7.11 -2.51
CA THR A 41 6.38 -8.30 -2.25
C THR A 41 7.09 -9.59 -2.67
N ASN A 42 7.78 -9.57 -3.82
CA ASN A 42 8.49 -10.75 -4.33
C ASN A 42 9.71 -11.16 -3.47
N GLN A 43 10.14 -10.31 -2.52
CA GLN A 43 11.17 -10.72 -1.55
C GLN A 43 10.62 -11.62 -0.43
N ILE A 44 9.30 -11.78 -0.34
CA ILE A 44 8.62 -12.52 0.74
C ILE A 44 8.16 -13.89 0.19
N ALA A 45 9.06 -14.87 0.28
CA ALA A 45 8.79 -16.24 -0.16
C ALA A 45 7.75 -16.96 0.72
N GLN A 46 7.68 -16.62 2.00
CA GLN A 46 6.67 -17.15 2.91
C GLN A 46 6.38 -16.09 3.98
N GLY A 47 5.13 -15.69 4.10
CA GLY A 47 4.77 -14.63 5.02
C GLY A 47 3.37 -14.10 4.84
N GLN A 48 3.08 -13.02 5.56
CA GLN A 48 1.81 -12.34 5.51
C GLN A 48 2.02 -10.89 5.06
N ILE A 49 1.36 -10.54 3.97
CA ILE A 49 1.34 -9.20 3.41
C ILE A 49 -0.03 -8.61 3.64
N ALA A 50 -0.10 -7.31 3.95
CA ALA A 50 -1.36 -6.64 4.18
C ALA A 50 -1.44 -5.27 3.52
N GLU A 51 -2.67 -4.81 3.28
CA GLU A 51 -2.98 -3.49 2.72
C GLU A 51 -4.13 -2.85 3.49
N ILE A 52 -3.97 -1.56 3.81
CA ILE A 52 -5.03 -0.69 4.32
C ILE A 52 -5.51 0.21 3.18
N GLY A 53 -6.79 0.09 2.83
CA GLY A 53 -7.41 0.85 1.75
C GLY A 53 -7.32 0.11 0.41
N THR A 54 -8.19 -0.87 0.18
CA THR A 54 -8.20 -1.61 -1.09
C THR A 54 -8.59 -0.77 -2.30
N GLY A 55 -9.46 0.23 -2.11
CA GLY A 55 -10.04 1.00 -3.21
C GLY A 55 -10.74 0.09 -4.22
N CYS A 56 -10.40 0.19 -5.50
CA CYS A 56 -10.86 -0.72 -6.54
C CYS A 56 -9.88 -1.88 -6.83
N GLY A 57 -8.97 -2.17 -5.91
CA GLY A 57 -8.03 -3.29 -5.99
C GLY A 57 -6.80 -3.03 -6.86
N PHE A 58 -6.46 -1.77 -7.16
CA PHE A 58 -5.32 -1.46 -8.03
C PHE A 58 -3.97 -1.77 -7.35
N GLY A 59 -3.73 -1.25 -6.14
CA GLY A 59 -2.56 -1.59 -5.32
C GLY A 59 -2.48 -3.08 -5.01
N ALA A 60 -3.57 -3.63 -4.48
CA ALA A 60 -3.78 -5.07 -4.30
C ALA A 60 -3.40 -5.90 -5.53
N ALA A 61 -3.83 -5.53 -6.74
CA ALA A 61 -3.53 -6.28 -7.95
C ALA A 61 -2.03 -6.30 -8.28
N TRP A 62 -1.28 -5.23 -7.98
CA TRP A 62 0.17 -5.23 -8.12
C TRP A 62 0.82 -6.20 -7.12
N ILE A 63 0.40 -6.15 -5.84
CA ILE A 63 0.88 -7.06 -4.79
C ILE A 63 0.59 -8.52 -5.17
N VAL A 64 -0.67 -8.85 -5.48
CA VAL A 64 -1.12 -10.21 -5.82
C VAL A 64 -0.38 -10.75 -7.05
N SER A 65 -0.05 -9.90 -8.03
CA SER A 65 0.71 -10.29 -9.22
C SER A 65 2.16 -10.70 -8.93
N ALA A 66 2.69 -10.40 -7.74
CA ALA A 66 4.03 -10.78 -7.29
C ALA A 66 4.02 -11.62 -6.00
N LEU A 67 2.83 -12.02 -5.55
CA LEU A 67 2.64 -12.78 -4.31
C LEU A 67 3.16 -14.21 -4.47
N HIS A 68 4.05 -14.64 -3.59
CA HIS A 68 4.49 -16.03 -3.56
C HIS A 68 3.33 -16.96 -3.15
N PRO A 69 3.18 -18.17 -3.74
CA PRO A 69 2.09 -19.10 -3.40
C PRO A 69 2.02 -19.50 -1.92
N ASP A 70 3.17 -19.52 -1.24
CA ASP A 70 3.26 -19.84 0.21
C ASP A 70 3.08 -18.60 1.12
N SER A 71 2.80 -17.44 0.55
CA SER A 71 2.48 -16.20 1.26
C SER A 71 0.99 -15.90 1.17
N THR A 72 0.46 -15.22 2.18
CA THR A 72 -0.94 -14.77 2.21
C THR A 72 -1.02 -13.26 2.08
N PHE A 73 -2.00 -12.75 1.33
CA PHE A 73 -2.29 -11.33 1.23
C PHE A 73 -3.67 -11.00 1.80
N ILE A 74 -3.75 -9.96 2.64
CA ILE A 74 -4.99 -9.53 3.27
C ILE A 74 -5.15 -8.02 3.06
N THR A 75 -6.22 -7.61 2.40
CA THR A 75 -6.54 -6.19 2.19
C THR A 75 -7.87 -5.85 2.82
N ILE A 76 -8.03 -4.61 3.28
CA ILE A 76 -9.27 -4.14 3.92
C ILE A 76 -9.78 -2.84 3.29
N GLU A 77 -11.09 -2.82 3.05
CA GLU A 77 -11.82 -1.70 2.49
C GLU A 77 -13.07 -1.38 3.34
N SER A 78 -13.27 -0.10 3.63
CA SER A 78 -14.41 0.36 4.44
C SER A 78 -15.70 0.43 3.64
N ASN A 79 -15.62 0.70 2.33
CA ASN A 79 -16.77 0.69 1.43
C ASN A 79 -17.14 -0.75 1.01
N GLY A 80 -18.30 -1.22 1.47
CA GLY A 80 -18.76 -2.59 1.21
C GLY A 80 -18.99 -2.94 -0.26
N ASP A 81 -19.45 -1.97 -1.07
CA ASP A 81 -19.66 -2.21 -2.51
C ASP A 81 -18.32 -2.45 -3.21
N ARG A 82 -17.31 -1.63 -2.90
CA ARG A 82 -15.93 -1.80 -3.40
C ARG A 82 -15.33 -3.12 -2.90
N ALA A 83 -15.43 -3.42 -1.61
CA ALA A 83 -14.94 -4.67 -1.06
C ALA A 83 -15.54 -5.89 -1.80
N THR A 84 -16.86 -5.88 -2.05
CA THR A 84 -17.57 -6.97 -2.74
C THR A 84 -17.07 -7.18 -4.17
N VAL A 85 -16.87 -6.11 -4.95
CA VAL A 85 -16.39 -6.24 -6.33
C VAL A 85 -14.92 -6.66 -6.39
N VAL A 86 -14.10 -6.23 -5.43
CA VAL A 86 -12.69 -6.64 -5.36
C VAL A 86 -12.55 -8.09 -4.87
N GLN A 87 -13.45 -8.58 -4.01
CA GLN A 87 -13.55 -10.01 -3.69
C GLN A 87 -13.78 -10.85 -4.95
N GLN A 88 -14.61 -10.37 -5.89
CA GLN A 88 -14.84 -11.06 -7.16
C GLN A 88 -13.60 -11.02 -8.06
N LEU A 89 -12.85 -9.91 -8.06
CA LEU A 89 -11.61 -9.77 -8.82
C LEU A 89 -10.55 -10.80 -8.41
N PHE A 90 -10.46 -11.12 -7.11
CA PHE A 90 -9.48 -12.08 -6.57
C PHE A 90 -10.07 -13.45 -6.22
N ALA A 91 -11.25 -13.80 -6.74
CA ALA A 91 -11.96 -15.02 -6.36
C ALA A 91 -11.16 -16.32 -6.64
N ASP A 92 -10.30 -16.30 -7.65
CA ASP A 92 -9.45 -17.44 -8.03
C ASP A 92 -8.12 -17.50 -7.27
N ASN A 93 -7.83 -16.51 -6.40
CA ASN A 93 -6.61 -16.44 -5.60
C ASN A 93 -6.86 -16.92 -4.16
N SER A 94 -6.70 -18.22 -3.91
CA SER A 94 -7.00 -18.84 -2.61
C SER A 94 -6.19 -18.31 -1.42
N ASN A 95 -5.02 -17.72 -1.67
CA ASN A 95 -4.16 -17.10 -0.67
C ASN A 95 -4.39 -15.57 -0.51
N VAL A 96 -5.45 -15.04 -1.09
CA VAL A 96 -5.85 -13.63 -1.01
C VAL A 96 -7.16 -13.49 -0.27
N ARG A 97 -7.23 -12.54 0.67
CA ARG A 97 -8.43 -12.22 1.42
C ARG A 97 -8.72 -10.73 1.34
N VAL A 98 -9.94 -10.39 0.92
CA VAL A 98 -10.44 -9.01 0.90
C VAL A 98 -11.49 -8.88 2.00
N LEU A 99 -11.17 -8.07 2.99
CA LEU A 99 -12.03 -7.75 4.13
C LEU A 99 -12.86 -6.49 3.80
N GLN A 100 -14.08 -6.49 4.29
CA GLN A 100 -14.86 -5.27 4.45
C GLN A 100 -14.82 -4.89 5.92
N GLY A 101 -14.39 -3.68 6.25
CA GLY A 101 -14.35 -3.25 7.65
C GLY A 101 -13.51 -2.02 7.92
N ASP A 102 -13.32 -1.78 9.21
CA ASP A 102 -12.38 -0.77 9.68
C ASP A 102 -10.96 -1.34 9.65
N TRP A 103 -9.96 -0.51 9.37
CA TRP A 103 -8.59 -0.98 9.25
C TRP A 103 -8.05 -1.65 10.53
N HIS A 104 -8.63 -1.37 11.70
CA HIS A 104 -8.31 -2.09 12.93
C HIS A 104 -8.60 -3.58 12.84
N ASP A 105 -9.62 -4.00 12.08
CA ASP A 105 -9.97 -5.42 11.91
C ASP A 105 -8.86 -6.19 11.15
N LEU A 106 -7.98 -5.47 10.44
CA LEU A 106 -6.79 -6.05 9.81
C LEU A 106 -5.77 -6.50 10.86
N LEU A 107 -5.72 -5.86 12.03
CA LEU A 107 -4.73 -6.13 13.07
C LEU A 107 -4.87 -7.53 13.68
N ASP A 108 -6.06 -8.16 13.56
CA ASP A 108 -6.28 -9.55 13.98
C ASP A 108 -5.41 -10.56 13.22
N TYR A 109 -4.86 -10.15 12.07
CA TYR A 109 -4.02 -11.01 11.24
C TYR A 109 -2.53 -10.82 11.51
N ALA A 110 -2.13 -9.67 12.07
CA ALA A 110 -0.75 -9.32 12.38
C ALA A 110 -0.01 -10.42 13.18
N PRO A 111 1.33 -10.55 13.06
CA PRO A 111 2.25 -9.57 12.48
C PRO A 111 2.55 -9.76 10.98
N PHE A 112 2.72 -8.65 10.26
CA PHE A 112 2.98 -8.61 8.82
C PHE A 112 4.46 -8.55 8.47
N ASP A 113 4.83 -9.22 7.38
CA ASP A 113 6.13 -9.07 6.71
C ASP A 113 6.16 -7.80 5.85
N LEU A 114 5.02 -7.43 5.25
CA LEU A 114 4.85 -6.19 4.51
C LEU A 114 3.46 -5.61 4.76
N LEU A 115 3.37 -4.31 5.04
CA LEU A 115 2.12 -3.55 5.14
C LEU A 115 2.14 -2.39 4.13
N PHE A 116 1.14 -2.31 3.26
CA PHE A 116 0.92 -1.15 2.40
C PHE A 116 -0.19 -0.28 2.99
N ALA A 117 0.16 0.95 3.41
CA ALA A 117 -0.79 1.91 3.98
C ALA A 117 -1.08 3.02 2.97
N ASP A 118 -1.96 2.68 2.03
CA ASP A 118 -2.44 3.56 0.96
C ASP A 118 -3.54 4.48 1.49
N GLY A 119 -4.60 3.87 2.04
CA GLY A 119 -5.82 4.57 2.44
C GLY A 119 -5.91 4.95 3.92
N GLY A 120 -6.82 5.89 4.17
CA GLY A 120 -7.24 6.29 5.51
C GLY A 120 -6.22 7.14 6.27
N ASN A 121 -6.58 7.49 7.50
CA ASN A 121 -5.76 8.32 8.38
C ASN A 121 -4.86 7.48 9.31
N ALA A 122 -4.83 6.14 9.16
CA ALA A 122 -4.12 5.21 10.06
C ALA A 122 -2.65 5.62 10.28
N LYS A 123 -1.93 5.95 9.19
CA LYS A 123 -0.53 6.42 9.22
C LYS A 123 -0.31 7.76 9.94
N VAL A 124 -1.39 8.50 10.22
CA VAL A 124 -1.39 9.77 10.97
C VAL A 124 -1.90 9.58 12.40
N VAL A 125 -3.01 8.86 12.58
CA VAL A 125 -3.71 8.79 13.88
C VAL A 125 -3.03 7.82 14.85
N GLU A 126 -2.60 6.66 14.36
CA GLU A 126 -2.11 5.57 15.21
C GLU A 126 -0.87 4.89 14.61
N PRO A 127 0.17 5.66 14.21
CA PRO A 127 1.31 5.11 13.49
C PRO A 127 2.11 4.10 14.33
N GLN A 128 2.13 4.24 15.66
CA GLN A 128 2.76 3.28 16.56
C GLN A 128 2.08 1.90 16.52
N ILE A 129 0.75 1.84 16.34
CA ILE A 129 0.03 0.58 16.19
C ILE A 129 0.46 -0.12 14.90
N LEU A 130 0.63 0.64 13.81
CA LEU A 130 1.10 0.10 12.55
C LEU A 130 2.53 -0.44 12.63
N ILE A 131 3.45 0.26 13.33
CA ILE A 131 4.79 -0.28 13.61
C ILE A 131 4.66 -1.61 14.36
N ASN A 132 3.86 -1.66 15.43
CA ASN A 132 3.70 -2.86 16.24
C ASN A 132 3.04 -4.04 15.49
N ALA A 133 2.26 -3.75 14.44
CA ALA A 133 1.66 -4.74 13.56
C ALA A 133 2.66 -5.38 12.57
N LEU A 134 3.86 -4.81 12.41
CA LEU A 134 4.92 -5.44 11.62
C LEU A 134 5.69 -6.47 12.44
N LYS A 135 6.20 -7.51 11.79
CA LYS A 135 7.28 -8.32 12.36
C LYS A 135 8.52 -7.45 12.55
N VAL A 136 9.43 -7.84 13.45
CA VAL A 136 10.79 -7.29 13.44
C VAL A 136 11.44 -7.64 12.10
N GLY A 137 11.96 -6.64 11.40
CA GLY A 137 12.43 -6.72 10.01
C GLY A 137 11.32 -6.56 8.96
N GLY A 138 10.05 -6.46 9.37
CA GLY A 138 8.92 -6.21 8.49
C GLY A 138 8.93 -4.78 7.94
N LEU A 139 8.36 -4.62 6.74
CA LEU A 139 8.36 -3.38 5.98
C LEU A 139 6.97 -2.75 5.96
N ILE A 140 6.89 -1.43 6.07
CA ILE A 140 5.69 -0.67 5.73
C ILE A 140 6.00 0.33 4.61
N ILE A 141 5.04 0.48 3.70
CA ILE A 141 5.06 1.49 2.64
C ILE A 141 3.89 2.44 2.87
N LEU A 142 4.18 3.74 2.95
CA LEU A 142 3.19 4.81 3.11
C LEU A 142 3.09 5.56 1.78
N ASP A 143 1.91 5.50 1.13
CA ASP A 143 1.67 6.20 -0.14
C ASP A 143 1.08 7.61 0.08
N ASP A 144 0.69 8.27 -1.01
CA ASP A 144 -0.01 9.57 -1.05
C ASP A 144 0.80 10.73 -0.45
N LEU A 145 2.11 10.72 -0.66
CA LEU A 145 2.98 11.81 -0.23
C LEU A 145 3.38 12.68 -1.42
N THR A 146 3.11 13.96 -1.31
CA THR A 146 3.63 14.97 -2.23
C THR A 146 4.98 15.47 -1.70
N PRO A 147 6.06 15.58 -2.52
CA PRO A 147 7.30 16.24 -2.10
C PRO A 147 7.07 17.70 -1.70
N GLU A 148 7.82 18.19 -0.71
CA GLU A 148 7.60 19.50 -0.09
C GLU A 148 7.56 20.68 -1.07
N GLU A 149 8.40 20.67 -2.11
CA GLU A 149 8.41 21.76 -3.10
C GLU A 149 7.14 21.83 -3.97
N TYR A 150 6.32 20.78 -3.95
CA TYR A 150 5.04 20.70 -4.66
C TYR A 150 3.85 20.80 -3.70
N TRP A 151 4.06 21.07 -2.42
CA TRP A 151 2.96 21.31 -1.49
C TRP A 151 2.16 22.55 -1.89
N PRO A 152 0.83 22.50 -1.73
CA PRO A 152 0.01 23.66 -2.03
C PRO A 152 0.29 24.80 -1.03
N PRO A 153 0.05 26.08 -1.40
CA PRO A 153 0.46 27.24 -0.60
C PRO A 153 0.01 27.20 0.86
N GLU A 154 -1.18 26.66 1.14
CA GLU A 154 -1.73 26.55 2.48
C GLU A 154 -0.96 25.60 3.41
N TRP A 155 -0.11 24.73 2.86
CA TRP A 155 0.77 23.81 3.58
C TRP A 155 2.20 24.35 3.76
N GLN A 156 2.56 25.48 3.16
CA GLN A 156 3.90 26.05 3.32
C GLN A 156 4.23 26.36 4.78
N GLY A 157 5.40 25.90 5.23
CA GLY A 157 5.88 26.08 6.60
C GLY A 157 5.17 25.20 7.65
N ARG A 158 4.28 24.30 7.24
CA ARG A 158 3.68 23.31 8.14
C ARG A 158 4.59 22.10 8.30
N ILE A 159 4.45 21.45 9.45
CA ILE A 159 5.04 20.14 9.69
C ILE A 159 4.06 19.10 9.16
N ASP A 160 4.53 18.23 8.28
CA ASP A 160 3.80 17.03 7.88
C ASP A 160 3.92 15.98 9.01
N PRO A 161 2.81 15.62 9.68
CA PRO A 161 2.85 14.68 10.80
C PRO A 161 3.32 13.27 10.38
N VAL A 162 3.10 12.87 9.13
CA VAL A 162 3.57 11.57 8.64
C VAL A 162 5.10 11.59 8.57
N ARG A 163 5.68 12.58 7.92
CA ARG A 163 7.14 12.73 7.84
C ARG A 163 7.77 12.93 9.21
N GLU A 164 7.15 13.74 10.07
CA GLU A 164 7.64 14.02 11.42
C GLU A 164 7.76 12.75 12.26
N PHE A 165 6.74 11.88 12.22
CA PHE A 165 6.75 10.63 12.96
C PHE A 165 7.65 9.59 12.27
N TRP A 166 7.34 9.25 11.02
CA TRP A 166 7.90 8.07 10.37
C TRP A 166 9.37 8.21 9.98
N LEU A 167 9.91 9.42 9.87
CA LEU A 167 11.33 9.63 9.59
C LEU A 167 12.18 9.82 10.85
N LYS A 168 11.57 9.85 12.04
CA LYS A 168 12.27 10.15 13.31
C LYS A 168 12.03 9.12 14.41
N ASP A 169 11.02 8.26 14.29
CA ASP A 169 10.75 7.25 15.29
C ASP A 169 11.94 6.26 15.42
N PRO A 170 12.46 6.02 16.64
CA PRO A 170 13.66 5.21 16.82
C PRO A 170 13.43 3.71 16.62
N HIS A 171 12.18 3.22 16.53
CA HIS A 171 11.81 1.81 16.37
C HIS A 171 11.86 1.33 14.92
N ILE A 172 12.11 2.25 14.00
CA ILE A 172 12.15 2.01 12.57
C ILE A 172 13.40 2.59 11.94
N ILE A 173 13.80 2.01 10.81
CA ILE A 173 14.71 2.64 9.85
C ILE A 173 13.85 3.05 8.66
N ALA A 174 13.79 4.34 8.36
CA ALA A 174 12.92 4.86 7.33
C ALA A 174 13.64 5.75 6.33
N THR A 175 13.12 5.77 5.11
CA THR A 175 13.52 6.71 4.06
C THR A 175 12.32 7.11 3.23
N GLU A 176 12.30 8.37 2.79
CA GLU A 176 11.42 8.81 1.72
C GLU A 176 12.09 8.54 0.37
N ILE A 177 11.31 8.06 -0.59
CA ILE A 177 11.75 7.91 -1.98
C ILE A 177 10.74 8.56 -2.92
N ARG A 178 11.25 9.21 -3.96
CA ARG A 178 10.42 9.75 -5.04
C ARG A 178 10.13 8.67 -6.07
N VAL A 179 8.85 8.38 -6.26
CA VAL A 179 8.38 7.45 -7.31
C VAL A 179 8.12 8.19 -8.62
N THR A 180 7.76 9.47 -8.54
CA THR A 180 7.75 10.41 -9.68
C THR A 180 8.32 11.76 -9.23
N ALA A 181 8.36 12.75 -10.12
CA ALA A 181 8.78 14.10 -9.73
C ALA A 181 7.88 14.70 -8.64
N THR A 182 6.58 14.39 -8.66
CA THR A 182 5.55 15.01 -7.82
C THR A 182 4.93 14.05 -6.79
N HIS A 183 5.36 12.79 -6.74
CA HIS A 183 4.88 11.79 -5.80
C HIS A 183 6.04 11.06 -5.13
N ALA A 184 5.89 10.83 -3.84
CA ALA A 184 6.82 10.13 -2.98
C ALA A 184 6.08 9.09 -2.15
N VAL A 185 6.85 8.13 -1.65
CA VAL A 185 6.41 7.19 -0.63
C VAL A 185 7.45 7.15 0.49
N ILE A 186 7.03 6.81 1.70
CA ILE A 186 7.95 6.47 2.79
C ILE A 186 8.01 4.95 2.90
N LEU A 187 9.23 4.42 2.94
CA LEU A 187 9.52 3.04 3.32
C LEU A 187 10.07 3.05 4.74
N ALA A 188 9.56 2.17 5.60
CA ALA A 188 10.08 2.01 6.95
C ALA A 188 10.15 0.53 7.35
N THR A 189 11.27 0.12 7.93
CA THR A 189 11.47 -1.23 8.46
C THR A 189 11.51 -1.20 9.98
N ARG A 190 10.70 -2.03 10.63
CA ARG A 190 10.74 -2.22 12.09
C ARG A 190 12.03 -2.92 12.52
N ILE A 191 12.71 -2.41 13.54
CA ILE A 191 13.99 -2.97 14.01
C ILE A 191 13.95 -3.64 15.39
N TYR A 192 12.90 -3.45 16.20
CA TYR A 192 12.67 -4.15 17.48
C TYR A 192 11.20 -4.19 17.87
#